data_AF-A0A7S3T1N7-F1
#
_entry.id   AF-A0A7S3T1N7-F1
#
_cell.length_a   1.000
_cell.length_b   1.000
_cell.length_c   1.000
_cell.angle_alpha   90.00
_cell.angle_beta   90.00
_cell.angle_gamma   90.00
#
_symmetry.space_group_name_H-M   'P 1'
#
loop_
_entity.id
_entity.type
_entity.pdbx_description
1 polymer ?
#
loop_
_entity_poly.entity_id
_entity_poly.type
_entity_poly.pdbx_seq_one_letter_code
_entity_poly.pdbx_strand_id
1 'polypeptide(L)'
;GRAGWQSGAAATAAAAVRRVLHLELDVSALPAGCALEPGDALAVVPQNDPTDVKELLPQLGVRAKQADTPLQLPDGFDAPMHLGGELTPRTALLERVDIGSTSSWPSPALLRLLLKHGEPANADAP
;
A
#
# COMPACT_ATOMS: atom_id res chain seq x y z
N GLY A 1 -23.80 7.65 -1.18
CA GLY A 1 -24.53 6.43 -0.80
C GLY A 1 -23.54 5.38 -0.39
N ARG A 2 -23.77 4.65 0.70
CA ARG A 2 -22.88 3.56 1.14
C ARG A 2 -23.08 2.36 0.22
N ALA A 3 -22.06 1.99 -0.55
CA ALA A 3 -22.05 0.75 -1.31
C ALA A 3 -22.02 -0.42 -0.32
N GLY A 4 -23.06 -1.24 -0.33
CA GLY A 4 -23.14 -2.50 0.40
C GLY A 4 -22.55 -3.60 -0.46
N TRP A 5 -21.61 -4.37 0.10
CA TRP A 5 -21.03 -5.54 -0.55
C TRP A 5 -21.99 -6.71 -0.44
N GLN A 6 -22.40 -7.30 -1.56
CA GLN A 6 -23.13 -8.56 -1.58
C GLN A 6 -22.17 -9.68 -2.00
N SER A 7 -21.92 -10.65 -1.11
CA SER A 7 -21.11 -11.82 -1.45
C SER A 7 -21.97 -12.87 -2.15
N GLY A 8 -21.77 -13.03 -3.46
CA GLY A 8 -22.21 -14.22 -4.19
C GLY A 8 -21.53 -15.47 -3.66
N ALA A 9 -22.26 -16.58 -3.58
CA ALA A 9 -21.86 -17.82 -2.90
C ALA A 9 -20.46 -18.32 -3.32
N ALA A 10 -19.65 -18.66 -2.32
CA ALA A 10 -18.28 -19.12 -2.48
C ALA A 10 -18.20 -20.45 -3.24
N ALA A 11 -17.53 -20.45 -4.39
CA ALA A 11 -17.14 -21.67 -5.10
C ALA A 11 -15.81 -22.22 -4.58
N THR A 12 -15.70 -22.51 -3.28
CA THR A 12 -14.58 -23.29 -2.73
C THR A 12 -15.05 -24.14 -1.55
N ALA A 13 -14.88 -25.46 -1.65
CA ALA A 13 -15.01 -26.36 -0.51
C ALA A 13 -14.04 -25.95 0.61
N ALA A 14 -14.45 -26.09 1.87
CA ALA A 14 -13.77 -25.57 3.06
C ALA A 14 -12.31 -26.03 3.30
N ALA A 15 -11.77 -26.91 2.46
CA ALA A 15 -10.40 -27.43 2.52
C ALA A 15 -9.49 -26.94 1.37
N ALA A 16 -9.94 -25.98 0.56
CA ALA A 16 -9.16 -25.50 -0.57
C ALA A 16 -7.96 -24.65 -0.12
N VAL A 17 -6.75 -25.04 -0.56
CA VAL A 17 -5.48 -24.31 -0.36
C VAL A 17 -5.51 -22.89 -0.97
N ARG A 18 -6.44 -22.64 -1.90
CA ARG A 18 -6.64 -21.36 -2.57
C ARG A 18 -8.10 -20.97 -2.53
N ARG A 19 -8.37 -19.70 -2.18
CA ARG A 19 -9.71 -19.10 -2.25
C ARG A 19 -9.90 -18.42 -3.61
N VAL A 20 -11.05 -18.65 -4.24
CA VAL A 20 -11.46 -17.97 -5.48
C VAL A 20 -12.69 -17.11 -5.16
N LEU A 21 -12.64 -15.84 -5.56
CA LEU A 21 -13.70 -14.86 -5.33
C LEU A 21 -14.19 -14.33 -6.68
N HIS A 22 -15.51 -14.35 -6.88
CA HIS A 22 -16.16 -13.60 -7.93
C HIS A 22 -16.59 -12.26 -7.36
N LEU A 23 -16.20 -11.17 -8.01
CA LEU A 23 -16.46 -9.80 -7.59
C LEU A 23 -17.21 -9.08 -8.72
N GLU A 24 -18.26 -8.35 -8.35
CA GLU A 24 -19.01 -7.50 -9.27
C GLU A 24 -18.79 -6.05 -8.87
N LEU A 25 -18.44 -5.20 -9.85
CA LEU A 25 -18.17 -3.78 -9.65
C LEU A 25 -19.26 -2.97 -10.35
N ASP A 26 -19.95 -2.11 -9.61
CA ASP A 26 -20.89 -1.16 -10.21
C ASP A 26 -20.11 -0.05 -10.92
N VAL A 27 -20.17 -0.07 -12.25
CA VAL A 27 -19.51 0.87 -13.14
C VAL A 27 -20.46 1.87 -13.79
N SER A 28 -21.72 1.92 -13.33
CA SER A 28 -22.75 2.79 -13.90
C SER A 28 -22.40 4.29 -13.83
N ALA A 29 -21.54 4.68 -12.90
CA ALA A 29 -21.07 6.05 -12.70
C ALA A 29 -19.73 6.36 -13.37
N LEU A 30 -19.17 5.46 -14.19
CA LEU A 30 -17.91 5.75 -14.88
C LEU A 30 -18.08 6.91 -15.88
N PRO A 31 -17.03 7.75 -16.07
CA PRO A 31 -17.07 8.83 -17.04
C PRO A 31 -17.34 8.32 -18.46
N ALA A 32 -17.99 9.16 -19.27
CA ALA A 32 -18.13 8.91 -20.70
C ALA A 32 -16.75 8.66 -21.33
N GLY A 33 -16.58 7.52 -22.00
CA GLY A 33 -15.31 7.08 -22.58
C GLY A 33 -14.66 5.88 -21.87
N CYS A 34 -15.18 5.45 -20.73
CA CYS A 34 -14.75 4.21 -20.07
C CYS A 34 -15.73 3.07 -20.43
N ALA A 35 -15.71 2.64 -21.70
CA ALA A 35 -16.42 1.44 -22.14
C ALA A 35 -15.52 0.22 -21.90
N LEU A 36 -16.07 -0.83 -21.29
CA LEU A 36 -15.38 -2.09 -21.07
C LEU A 36 -15.90 -3.12 -22.07
N GLU A 37 -14.99 -3.78 -22.77
CA GLU A 37 -15.30 -4.88 -23.68
C GLU A 37 -14.83 -6.22 -23.10
N PRO A 38 -15.46 -7.35 -23.49
CA PRO A 38 -14.98 -8.66 -23.09
C PRO A 38 -13.52 -8.88 -23.54
N GLY A 39 -12.65 -9.16 -22.57
CA GLY A 39 -11.21 -9.31 -22.79
C GLY A 39 -10.37 -8.16 -22.24
N ASP A 40 -11.00 -7.04 -21.87
CA ASP A 40 -10.30 -5.93 -21.22
C ASP A 40 -9.78 -6.32 -19.83
N ALA A 41 -8.64 -5.73 -19.47
CA ALA A 41 -8.05 -5.87 -18.15
C ALA A 41 -8.42 -4.66 -17.27
N LEU A 42 -8.78 -4.95 -16.03
CA LEU A 42 -9.01 -3.93 -15.00
C LEU A 42 -7.80 -3.85 -14.08
N ALA A 43 -7.27 -2.64 -13.91
CA ALA A 43 -6.27 -2.36 -12.89
C ALA A 43 -6.98 -1.91 -11.59
N VAL A 44 -6.60 -2.52 -10.47
CA VAL A 44 -7.02 -2.10 -9.14
C VAL A 44 -5.82 -1.46 -8.46
N VAL A 45 -6.02 -0.28 -7.85
CA VAL A 45 -5.00 0.38 -7.03
C VAL A 45 -5.27 0.01 -5.57
N PRO A 46 -4.54 -0.97 -5.00
CA PRO A 46 -4.75 -1.37 -3.63
C PRO A 46 -4.19 -0.34 -2.66
N GLN A 47 -4.69 -0.38 -1.42
CA GLN A 47 -4.07 0.28 -0.28
C GLN A 47 -3.39 -0.78 0.60
N ASN A 48 -2.32 -0.39 1.27
CA ASN A 48 -1.71 -1.22 2.30
C ASN A 48 -2.63 -1.33 3.53
N ASP A 49 -2.42 -2.35 4.36
CA ASP A 49 -3.21 -2.49 5.59
C ASP A 49 -2.92 -1.31 6.53
N PRO A 50 -3.96 -0.59 7.01
CA PRO A 50 -3.75 0.53 7.94
C PRO A 50 -3.04 0.14 9.24
N THR A 51 -3.16 -1.12 9.66
CA THR A 51 -2.50 -1.70 10.84
C THR A 51 -1.00 -1.80 10.60
N ASP A 52 -0.59 -2.35 9.46
CA ASP A 52 0.82 -2.46 9.07
C ASP A 52 1.46 -1.08 8.98
N VAL A 53 0.78 -0.12 8.35
CA VAL A 53 1.24 1.27 8.26
C VAL A 53 1.40 1.90 9.65
N LYS A 54 0.46 1.66 10.56
CA LYS A 54 0.51 2.16 11.93
C LYS A 54 1.71 1.59 12.70
N GLU A 55 2.03 0.32 12.49
CA GLU A 55 3.17 -0.36 13.12
C GLU A 55 4.51 0.04 12.50
N LEU A 56 4.54 0.34 11.20
CA LEU A 56 5.73 0.72 10.46
C LEU A 56 6.20 2.16 10.77
N LEU A 57 5.27 3.12 10.89
CA LEU A 57 5.59 4.53 11.17
C LEU A 57 6.59 4.73 12.34
N PRO A 58 6.40 4.16 13.54
CA PRO A 58 7.36 4.32 14.63
C PRO A 58 8.69 3.62 14.37
N GLN A 59 8.71 2.51 13.62
CA GLN A 59 9.95 1.82 13.23
C GLN A 59 10.81 2.67 12.29
N LEU A 60 10.17 3.50 11.47
CA LEU A 60 10.83 4.51 10.63
C LEU A 60 11.19 5.80 11.40
N GLY A 61 10.99 5.83 12.73
CA GLY A 61 11.24 7.02 13.56
C GLY A 61 10.20 8.13 13.41
N VAL A 62 9.08 7.88 12.71
CA VAL A 62 8.00 8.87 12.53
C VAL A 62 7.09 8.85 13.74
N ARG A 63 7.10 9.96 14.50
CA ARG A 63 6.22 10.09 15.67
C ARG A 63 4.78 10.32 15.24
N ALA A 64 3.82 9.96 16.10
CA ALA A 64 2.39 10.12 15.81
C ALA A 64 1.99 11.52 15.33
N LYS A 65 2.57 12.58 15.90
CA LYS A 65 2.29 13.97 15.47
C LYS A 65 2.82 14.29 14.07
N GLN A 66 3.89 13.63 13.65
CA GLN A 66 4.51 13.84 12.34
C GLN A 66 3.82 13.01 11.24
N ALA A 67 3.19 11.89 11.60
CA ALA A 67 2.57 10.97 10.66
C ALA A 67 1.52 11.62 9.74
N ASP A 68 0.85 12.65 10.25
CA ASP A 68 -0.21 13.39 9.56
C ASP A 68 0.21 14.83 9.20
N THR A 69 1.47 15.18 9.44
CA THR A 69 2.04 16.46 9.00
C THR A 69 2.53 16.31 7.56
N PRO A 70 2.36 17.33 6.68
CA PRO A 70 2.91 17.29 5.33
C PRO A 70 4.42 16.97 5.33
N LEU A 71 4.82 16.07 4.44
CA LEU A 71 6.22 15.73 4.19
C LEU A 71 6.96 16.96 3.68
N GLN A 72 8.01 17.35 4.38
CA GLN A 72 8.94 18.37 3.92
C GLN A 72 10.08 17.68 3.18
N LEU A 73 10.06 17.79 1.86
CA LEU A 73 11.14 17.31 1.01
C LEU A 73 12.23 18.39 0.93
N PRO A 74 13.52 18.00 0.89
CA PRO A 74 14.61 18.97 0.73
C PRO A 74 14.46 19.81 -0.53
N ASP A 75 14.92 21.05 -0.50
CA ASP A 75 14.95 21.91 -1.68
C ASP A 75 15.74 21.25 -2.81
N GLY A 76 15.16 21.20 -4.01
CA GLY A 76 15.76 20.55 -5.18
C GLY A 76 15.68 19.02 -5.18
N PHE A 77 14.94 18.41 -4.25
CA PHE A 77 14.64 16.98 -4.31
C PHE A 77 13.65 16.69 -5.44
N ASP A 78 14.12 15.98 -6.47
CA ASP A 78 13.27 15.49 -7.56
C ASP A 78 12.53 14.24 -7.09
N ALA A 79 11.32 14.46 -6.57
CA ALA A 79 10.49 13.38 -6.05
C ALA A 79 10.03 12.45 -7.18
N PRO A 80 10.04 11.11 -6.98
CA PRO A 80 9.42 10.20 -7.91
C PRO A 80 7.98 10.59 -8.21
N MET A 81 7.54 10.45 -9.46
CA MET A 81 6.20 10.86 -9.92
C MET A 81 5.05 10.34 -9.06
N HIS A 82 5.16 9.13 -8.51
CA HIS A 82 4.13 8.53 -7.65
C HIS A 82 4.03 9.18 -6.25
N LEU A 83 5.06 9.94 -5.84
CA LEU A 83 5.10 10.74 -4.61
C LEU A 83 4.83 12.23 -4.86
N GLY A 84 4.33 12.60 -6.04
CA GLY A 84 3.95 13.98 -6.33
C GLY A 84 2.77 14.47 -5.48
N GLY A 85 2.77 15.77 -5.17
CA GLY A 85 1.72 16.47 -4.42
C GLY A 85 2.01 16.64 -2.92
N GLU A 86 1.09 17.27 -2.21
CA GLU A 86 1.14 17.34 -0.74
C GLU A 86 0.78 15.97 -0.16
N LEU A 87 1.74 15.32 0.51
CA LEU A 87 1.59 14.00 1.12
C LEU A 87 1.97 14.06 2.60
N THR A 88 1.33 13.24 3.41
CA THR A 88 1.78 12.94 4.78
C THR A 88 2.56 11.62 4.77
N PRO A 89 3.43 11.35 5.76
CA PRO A 89 4.06 10.03 5.90
C PRO A 89 3.04 8.89 5.87
N ARG A 90 1.88 9.06 6.53
CA ARG A 90 0.82 8.05 6.56
C ARG A 90 0.24 7.80 5.17
N THR A 91 -0.15 8.85 4.45
CA THR A 91 -0.76 8.69 3.12
C THR A 91 0.23 8.11 2.12
N ALA A 92 1.51 8.50 2.20
CA ALA A 92 2.55 7.92 1.35
C ALA A 92 2.68 6.39 1.57
N LEU A 93 2.74 5.95 2.82
CA LEU A 93 2.84 4.52 3.15
C LEU A 93 1.54 3.75 2.93
N LEU A 94 0.38 4.40 2.97
CA LEU A 94 -0.91 3.73 2.76
C LEU A 94 -1.20 3.50 1.27
N GLU A 95 -0.82 4.43 0.40
CA GLU A 95 -1.35 4.48 -0.97
C GLU A 95 -0.29 4.56 -2.07
N ARG A 96 0.94 5.00 -1.76
CA ARG A 96 1.92 5.37 -2.81
C ARG A 96 3.17 4.51 -2.81
N VAL A 97 3.48 3.86 -1.70
CA VAL A 97 4.69 3.04 -1.53
C VAL A 97 4.29 1.59 -1.32
N ASP A 98 4.93 0.69 -2.05
CA ASP A 98 4.88 -0.74 -1.75
C ASP A 98 5.73 -1.00 -0.50
N ILE A 99 5.07 -1.32 0.62
CA ILE A 99 5.74 -1.67 1.89
C ILE A 99 6.07 -3.15 1.98
N GLY A 100 5.88 -3.88 0.88
CA GLY A 100 6.18 -5.29 0.74
C GLY A 100 4.98 -6.17 1.06
N SER A 101 5.13 -7.44 0.70
CA SER A 101 4.25 -8.54 1.08
C SER A 101 5.11 -9.70 1.55
N THR A 102 4.49 -10.75 2.08
CA THR A 102 5.20 -12.01 2.37
C THR A 102 5.80 -12.68 1.13
N SER A 103 5.50 -12.20 -0.08
CA SER A 103 5.96 -12.73 -1.36
C SER A 103 6.93 -11.84 -2.12
N SER A 104 7.12 -10.59 -1.70
CA SER A 104 8.01 -9.62 -2.35
C SER A 104 9.12 -9.18 -1.40
N TRP A 105 10.35 -9.59 -1.69
CA TRP A 105 11.52 -9.21 -0.91
C TRP A 105 12.06 -7.83 -1.31
N PRO A 106 12.60 -7.04 -0.36
CA PRO A 106 13.28 -5.79 -0.66
C PRO A 106 14.42 -6.00 -1.67
N SER A 107 14.60 -5.05 -2.58
CA SER A 107 15.68 -5.14 -3.56
C SER A 107 17.05 -5.17 -2.86
N PRO A 108 18.07 -5.84 -3.44
CA PRO A 108 19.43 -5.83 -2.89
C PRO A 108 20.02 -4.42 -2.72
N ALA A 109 19.62 -3.47 -3.57
CA ALA A 109 20.04 -2.07 -3.47
C ALA A 109 19.48 -1.41 -2.20
N LEU A 110 18.19 -1.64 -1.90
CA LEU A 110 17.57 -1.17 -0.66
C LEU A 110 18.22 -1.82 0.56
N LEU A 111 18.46 -3.14 0.53
CA LEU A 111 19.16 -3.82 1.63
C LEU A 111 20.56 -3.24 1.88
N ARG A 112 21.33 -2.96 0.83
CA ARG A 112 22.65 -2.31 0.95
C ARG A 112 22.56 -0.90 1.53
N LEU A 113 21.52 -0.14 1.16
CA LEU A 113 21.27 1.18 1.74
C LEU A 113 20.95 1.06 3.23
N LEU A 114 20.04 0.15 3.60
CA LEU A 114 19.68 -0.09 5.00
C LEU A 114 20.89 -0.54 5.83
N LEU A 115 21.78 -1.39 5.30
CA LEU A 115 23.01 -1.79 6.00
C LEU A 115 23.96 -0.62 6.27
N LYS A 116 23.93 0.45 5.45
CA LYS A 116 24.74 1.66 5.69
C LYS A 116 24.17 2.57 6.76
N HIS A 117 22.86 2.52 6.98
CA HIS A 117 22.13 3.38 7.91
C HIS A 117 21.56 2.63 9.11
N GLY A 118 21.72 1.32 9.15
CA GLY A 118 21.33 0.47 10.26
C GLY A 118 22.30 0.68 11.40
N GLU A 119 21.79 1.22 12.50
CA GLU A 119 22.49 1.13 13.78
C GLU A 119 22.66 -0.35 14.16
N PRO A 120 23.79 -0.75 14.78
CA PRO A 120 23.92 -2.09 15.32
C PRO A 120 22.74 -2.34 16.27
N ALA A 121 22.11 -3.52 16.16
CA ALA A 121 21.06 -3.92 17.07
C ALA A 121 21.54 -3.73 18.51
N ASN A 122 20.80 -2.92 19.28
CA ASN A 122 21.08 -2.67 20.69
C ASN A 122 21.16 -4.03 21.40
N ALA A 123 22.37 -4.47 21.75
CA ALA A 123 22.63 -5.77 22.36
C ALA A 123 22.09 -5.88 23.80
N ASP A 124 21.53 -4.79 24.32
CA ASP A 124 20.90 -4.68 25.65
C ASP A 124 19.41 -4.31 25.49
N ALA A 125 18.61 -5.26 25.01
CA ALA A 125 17.20 -5.33 25.39
C ALA A 125 17.11 -6.30 26.58
N PRO A 126 16.40 -5.95 27.67
CA PRO A 126 16.33 -6.77 28.89
C PRO A 126 15.66 -8.13 28.68
#